data_AF-A0A945A0S0-F1
#
_entry.id   AF-A0A945A0S0-F1
#
_cell.length_a   1.000
_cell.length_b   1.000
_cell.length_c   1.000
_cell.angle_alpha   90.00
_cell.angle_beta   90.00
_cell.angle_gamma   90.00
#
_symmetry.space_group_name_H-M   'P 1'
#
loop_
_entity.id
_entity.type
_entity.pdbx_description
1 polymer ?
#
loop_
_entity_poly.entity_id
_entity_poly.type
_entity_poly.pdbx_seq_one_letter_code
_entity_poly.pdbx_strand_id
1 'polypeptide(L)'
;MTDDGSNPASNLTISDDVRQKFPDLIDLIVKSESMNDEERQYWINILPIMTPEQTQNLRDILDNEKNQLADIDEKYSSQTDAASDQELIAKTDATRQQQRAERSEKEEQHLKEEDSQTEDLLKKIEQL
;
A
#
# COMPACT_ATOMS: atom_id res chain seq x y z
N MET A 1 -40.32 15.59 5.54
CA MET A 1 -39.43 14.68 6.30
C MET A 1 -39.92 13.28 6.01
N THR A 2 -39.25 12.48 5.19
CA THR A 2 -37.90 11.99 5.42
C THR A 2 -37.04 12.06 4.16
N ASP A 3 -35.93 12.79 4.30
CA ASP A 3 -34.73 12.70 3.50
C ASP A 3 -34.10 11.34 3.86
N ASP A 4 -34.12 10.37 2.94
CA ASP A 4 -33.34 9.15 3.10
C ASP A 4 -32.25 9.15 2.02
N GLY A 5 -31.02 9.33 2.51
CA GLY A 5 -29.82 9.49 1.72
C GLY A 5 -29.61 8.29 0.80
N SER A 6 -29.94 8.48 -0.47
CA SER A 6 -29.60 7.57 -1.55
C SER A 6 -28.08 7.57 -1.73
N ASN A 7 -27.40 6.69 -0.99
CA ASN A 7 -26.00 6.36 -1.21
C ASN A 7 -25.90 5.60 -2.56
N PRO A 8 -25.06 6.04 -3.51
CA PRO A 8 -25.07 5.54 -4.88
C PRO A 8 -24.28 4.22 -4.97
N ALA A 9 -24.89 3.10 -4.60
CA ALA A 9 -24.30 1.79 -4.77
C ALA A 9 -25.34 0.80 -5.28
N SER A 10 -25.28 0.56 -6.60
CA SER A 10 -25.96 -0.52 -7.33
C SER A 10 -27.49 -0.42 -7.38
N ASN A 11 -28.10 -0.91 -8.47
CA ASN A 11 -29.57 -0.92 -8.66
C ASN A 11 -30.28 -1.94 -7.73
N LEU A 12 -29.88 -2.02 -6.46
CA LEU A 12 -30.37 -3.00 -5.50
C LEU A 12 -31.64 -2.49 -4.83
N THR A 13 -32.72 -3.26 -4.96
CA THR A 13 -34.00 -3.03 -4.29
C THR A 13 -34.03 -3.83 -2.99
N ILE A 14 -33.99 -3.13 -1.87
CA ILE A 14 -33.98 -3.74 -0.53
C ILE A 14 -35.22 -3.27 0.22
N SER A 15 -36.10 -4.21 0.56
CA SER A 15 -37.29 -3.91 1.37
C SER A 15 -36.90 -3.57 2.81
N ASP A 16 -37.62 -2.63 3.43
CA ASP A 16 -37.37 -2.18 4.81
C ASP A 16 -37.38 -3.31 5.84
N ASP A 17 -38.27 -4.29 5.66
CA ASP A 17 -38.36 -5.48 6.54
C ASP A 17 -37.07 -6.32 6.51
N VAL A 18 -36.47 -6.50 5.33
CA VAL A 18 -35.21 -7.25 5.17
C VAL A 18 -34.05 -6.44 5.73
N ARG A 19 -34.04 -5.12 5.49
CA ARG A 19 -33.06 -4.19 6.05
C ARG A 19 -33.06 -4.18 7.57
N GLN A 20 -34.23 -4.28 8.19
CA GLN A 20 -34.37 -4.29 9.64
C GLN A 20 -34.00 -5.65 10.26
N LYS A 21 -34.32 -6.75 9.58
CA LYS A 21 -34.06 -8.11 10.10
C LYS A 21 -32.61 -8.57 9.91
N PHE A 22 -31.96 -8.16 8.82
CA PHE A 22 -30.63 -8.63 8.45
C PHE A 22 -29.66 -7.49 8.10
N PRO A 23 -29.52 -6.45 8.96
CA PRO A 23 -28.71 -5.27 8.65
C PRO A 23 -27.24 -5.62 8.37
N ASP A 24 -26.63 -6.46 9.21
CA ASP A 24 -25.23 -6.88 9.06
C ASP A 24 -25.00 -7.66 7.77
N LEU A 25 -25.91 -8.58 7.43
CA LEU A 25 -25.74 -9.47 6.31
C LEU A 25 -25.94 -8.74 4.97
N ILE A 26 -26.82 -7.75 4.95
CA ILE A 26 -26.95 -6.85 3.80
C ILE A 26 -25.66 -6.06 3.59
N ASP A 27 -25.05 -5.54 4.67
CA ASP A 27 -23.76 -4.84 4.55
C ASP A 27 -22.68 -5.75 3.99
N LEU A 28 -22.61 -7.01 4.44
CA LEU A 28 -21.69 -8.01 3.90
C LEU A 28 -21.96 -8.32 2.42
N ILE A 29 -23.22 -8.52 2.01
CA ILE A 29 -23.57 -8.80 0.61
C ILE A 29 -23.24 -7.61 -0.30
N VAL A 30 -23.53 -6.38 0.13
CA VAL A 30 -23.25 -5.16 -0.65
C VAL A 30 -21.75 -4.87 -0.75
N LYS A 31 -20.95 -5.32 0.22
CA LYS A 31 -19.50 -5.15 0.21
C LYS A 31 -18.72 -6.31 -0.39
N SER A 32 -19.33 -7.49 -0.54
CA SER A 32 -18.66 -8.68 -1.10
C SER A 32 -18.22 -8.42 -2.53
N GLU A 33 -16.92 -8.56 -2.79
CA GLU A 33 -16.35 -8.42 -4.12
C GLU A 33 -16.58 -9.66 -4.99
N SER A 34 -16.87 -10.81 -4.37
CA SER A 34 -17.23 -12.04 -5.09
C SER A 34 -18.61 -12.01 -5.75
N MET A 35 -19.45 -10.99 -5.52
CA MET A 35 -20.82 -10.93 -6.05
C MET A 35 -21.06 -9.72 -6.95
N ASN A 36 -21.69 -9.95 -8.10
CA ASN A 36 -22.21 -8.88 -8.95
C ASN A 36 -23.59 -8.37 -8.48
N ASP A 37 -24.07 -7.28 -9.07
CA ASP A 37 -25.35 -6.64 -8.69
C ASP A 37 -26.56 -7.59 -8.79
N GLU A 38 -26.59 -8.49 -9.77
CA GLU A 38 -27.70 -9.46 -9.93
C GLU A 38 -27.66 -10.53 -8.83
N GLU A 39 -26.47 -11.04 -8.50
CA GLU A 39 -26.26 -12.01 -7.43
C GLU A 39 -26.58 -11.41 -6.07
N ARG A 40 -26.17 -10.17 -5.82
CA ARG A 40 -26.51 -9.43 -4.60
C ARG A 40 -28.03 -9.31 -4.44
N GLN A 41 -28.73 -8.92 -5.52
CA GLN A 41 -30.18 -8.83 -5.49
C GLN A 41 -30.84 -10.20 -5.24
N TYR A 42 -30.32 -11.26 -5.88
CA TYR A 42 -30.80 -12.63 -5.69
C TYR A 42 -30.68 -13.07 -4.22
N TRP A 43 -29.52 -12.86 -3.60
CA TRP A 43 -29.32 -13.18 -2.18
C TRP A 43 -30.26 -12.38 -1.28
N ILE A 44 -30.41 -11.07 -1.53
CA ILE A 44 -31.31 -10.20 -0.77
C ILE A 44 -32.77 -10.68 -0.85
N ASN A 45 -33.21 -11.14 -2.02
CA ASN A 45 -34.57 -11.65 -2.22
C ASN A 45 -34.81 -12.98 -1.49
N ILE A 46 -33.76 -13.78 -1.28
CA ILE A 46 -33.86 -15.12 -0.68
C ILE A 46 -33.63 -15.09 0.84
N LEU A 47 -32.99 -14.04 1.39
CA LEU A 47 -32.81 -13.84 2.84
C LEU A 47 -34.05 -14.17 3.68
N PRO A 48 -35.28 -13.73 3.33
CA PRO A 48 -36.47 -14.00 4.14
C PRO A 48 -36.92 -15.47 4.13
N ILE A 49 -36.46 -16.26 3.16
CA ILE A 49 -36.86 -17.65 2.91
C ILE A 49 -35.80 -18.62 3.47
N MET A 50 -34.57 -18.14 3.69
CA MET A 50 -33.49 -18.97 4.22
C MET A 50 -33.76 -19.40 5.66
N THR A 51 -33.28 -20.60 6.00
CA THR A 51 -33.26 -21.06 7.38
C THR A 51 -32.20 -20.27 8.17
N PRO A 52 -32.31 -20.22 9.52
CA PRO A 52 -31.29 -19.59 10.35
C PRO A 52 -29.90 -20.19 10.14
N GLU A 53 -29.80 -21.50 9.91
CA GLU A 53 -28.54 -22.19 9.62
C GLU A 53 -27.94 -21.76 8.28
N GLN A 54 -28.76 -21.66 7.22
CA GLN A 54 -28.30 -21.18 5.92
C GLN A 54 -27.84 -19.71 5.99
N THR A 55 -28.55 -18.89 6.76
CA THR A 55 -28.21 -17.49 6.99
C THR A 55 -26.87 -17.37 7.73
N GLN A 56 -26.63 -18.22 8.73
CA GLN A 56 -25.38 -18.26 9.46
C GLN A 56 -24.22 -18.73 8.57
N ASN A 57 -24.42 -19.79 7.79
CA ASN A 57 -23.40 -20.27 6.85
C ASN A 57 -23.03 -19.20 5.81
N LEU A 58 -24.01 -18.48 5.27
CA LEU A 58 -23.75 -17.37 4.35
C LEU A 58 -22.94 -16.26 5.05
N ARG A 59 -23.32 -15.91 6.27
CA ARG A 59 -22.58 -14.91 7.07
C ARG A 59 -21.13 -15.34 7.27
N ASP A 60 -20.90 -16.58 7.70
CA ASP A 60 -19.55 -17.10 7.97
C ASP A 60 -18.68 -17.11 6.70
N ILE A 61 -19.27 -17.45 5.54
CA ILE A 61 -18.57 -17.39 4.25
C ILE A 61 -18.14 -15.95 3.91
N LEU A 62 -19.05 -14.99 4.04
CA LEU A 62 -18.78 -13.59 3.69
C LEU A 62 -17.82 -12.91 4.69
N ASP A 63 -17.93 -13.23 5.98
CA ASP A 63 -16.99 -12.75 7.00
C ASP A 63 -15.59 -13.34 6.75
N ASN A 64 -15.48 -14.62 6.37
CA ASN A 64 -14.21 -15.23 6.02
C ASN A 64 -13.59 -14.62 4.76
N GLU A 65 -14.39 -14.39 3.70
CA GLU A 65 -13.95 -13.67 2.50
C GLU A 65 -13.36 -12.31 2.86
N LYS A 66 -14.10 -11.51 3.64
CA LYS A 66 -13.66 -10.18 4.08
C LYS A 66 -12.35 -10.24 4.86
N ASN A 67 -12.20 -11.21 5.78
CA ASN A 67 -10.98 -11.35 6.57
C ASN A 67 -9.79 -11.79 5.70
N GLN A 68 -10.01 -12.70 4.74
CA GLN A 68 -8.96 -13.11 3.81
C GLN A 68 -8.50 -11.95 2.93
N LEU A 69 -9.42 -11.11 2.45
CA LEU A 69 -9.07 -9.90 1.69
C LEU A 69 -8.30 -8.90 2.55
N ALA A 70 -8.69 -8.70 3.81
CA ALA A 70 -7.98 -7.82 4.74
C ALA A 70 -6.56 -8.34 5.05
N ASP A 71 -6.39 -9.64 5.28
CA ASP A 71 -5.09 -10.28 5.52
C ASP A 71 -4.17 -10.15 4.28
N ILE A 72 -4.75 -10.27 3.09
CA ILE A 72 -4.05 -10.05 1.82
C ILE A 72 -3.57 -8.60 1.75
N ASP A 73 -4.46 -7.63 1.96
CA ASP A 73 -4.12 -6.20 1.92
C ASP A 73 -3.04 -5.81 2.94
N GLU A 74 -3.12 -6.34 4.17
CA GLU A 74 -2.10 -6.13 5.20
C GLU A 74 -0.74 -6.74 4.77
N LYS A 75 -0.76 -7.94 4.19
CA LYS A 75 0.46 -8.59 3.70
C LYS A 75 1.08 -7.89 2.49
N TYR A 76 0.28 -7.30 1.61
CA TYR A 76 0.79 -6.57 0.45
C TYR A 76 1.28 -5.17 0.83
N SER A 77 0.56 -4.45 1.70
CA SER A 77 1.00 -3.14 2.22
C SER A 77 2.32 -3.24 2.99
N SER A 78 2.43 -4.20 3.90
CA SER A 78 3.67 -4.43 4.65
C SER A 78 4.88 -4.81 3.78
N GLN A 79 4.66 -5.54 2.68
CA GLN A 79 5.72 -5.87 1.72
C GLN A 79 6.14 -4.66 0.87
N THR A 80 5.19 -3.80 0.46
CA THR A 80 5.52 -2.59 -0.29
C THR A 80 6.33 -1.60 0.54
N ASP A 81 6.00 -1.45 1.82
CA ASP A 81 6.72 -0.56 2.73
C ASP A 81 8.15 -1.04 2.96
N ALA A 82 8.33 -2.35 3.23
CA ALA A 82 9.65 -2.93 3.44
C ALA A 82 10.55 -2.83 2.18
N ALA A 83 9.99 -3.03 0.98
CA ALA A 83 10.73 -2.90 -0.26
C ALA A 83 11.12 -1.43 -0.54
N SER A 84 10.23 -0.48 -0.25
CA SER A 84 10.51 0.96 -0.39
C SER A 84 11.64 1.40 0.54
N ASP A 85 11.61 0.97 1.80
CA ASP A 85 12.64 1.30 2.79
C ASP A 85 14.02 0.76 2.39
N GLN A 86 14.09 -0.47 1.88
CA GLN A 86 15.35 -1.04 1.40
C GLN A 86 15.94 -0.28 0.20
N GLU A 87 15.10 0.14 -0.75
CA GLU A 87 15.56 0.90 -1.91
C GLU A 87 16.07 2.30 -1.50
N LEU A 88 15.38 2.96 -0.56
CA LEU A 88 15.79 4.26 -0.01
C LEU A 88 17.13 4.18 0.74
N ILE A 89 17.33 3.14 1.55
CA ILE A 89 18.60 2.90 2.26
C ILE A 89 19.73 2.66 1.24
N ALA A 90 19.51 1.78 0.26
CA ALA A 90 20.51 1.47 -0.76
C ALA A 90 20.91 2.71 -1.59
N LYS A 91 19.95 3.55 -2.00
CA LYS A 91 20.22 4.81 -2.71
C LYS A 91 21.00 5.80 -1.83
N THR A 92 20.68 5.86 -0.55
CA THR A 92 21.38 6.74 0.41
C THR A 92 22.83 6.28 0.59
N ASP A 93 23.06 4.98 0.73
CA ASP A 93 24.39 4.41 0.91
C ASP A 93 25.24 4.55 -0.36
N ALA A 94 24.67 4.30 -1.54
CA ALA A 94 25.35 4.52 -2.82
C ALA A 94 25.78 5.98 -2.99
N THR A 95 24.89 6.93 -2.65
CA THR A 95 25.19 8.36 -2.71
C THR A 95 26.32 8.75 -1.75
N ARG A 96 26.29 8.23 -0.52
CA ARG A 96 27.34 8.46 0.47
C ARG A 96 28.69 7.89 0.01
N GLN A 97 28.69 6.72 -0.61
CA GLN A 97 29.91 6.12 -1.15
C GLN A 97 30.48 6.96 -2.29
N GLN A 98 29.65 7.41 -3.24
CA GLN A 98 30.08 8.31 -4.32
C GLN A 98 30.69 9.61 -3.78
N GLN A 99 30.02 10.27 -2.83
CA GLN A 99 30.54 11.51 -2.23
C GLN A 99 31.89 11.31 -1.52
N ARG A 100 32.11 10.15 -0.89
CA ARG A 100 33.39 9.83 -0.26
C ARG A 100 34.50 9.59 -1.29
N ALA A 101 34.19 8.85 -2.36
CA ALA A 101 35.11 8.62 -3.45
C ALA A 101 35.53 9.93 -4.13
N GLU A 102 34.56 10.79 -4.48
CA GLU A 102 34.83 12.10 -5.07
C GLU A 102 35.70 12.99 -4.16
N ARG A 103 35.47 12.95 -2.84
CA ARG A 103 36.29 13.72 -1.90
C ARG A 103 37.73 13.18 -1.85
N SER A 104 37.89 11.87 -1.78
CA SER A 104 39.20 11.23 -1.79
C SER A 104 39.97 11.55 -3.07
N GLU A 105 39.31 11.50 -4.23
CA GLU A 105 39.93 11.84 -5.52
C GLU A 105 40.34 13.31 -5.58
N LYS A 106 39.50 14.23 -5.07
CA LYS A 106 39.84 15.66 -4.98
C LYS A 106 41.01 15.93 -4.04
N GLU A 107 41.04 15.27 -2.88
CA GLU A 107 42.15 15.38 -1.93
C GLU A 107 43.46 14.86 -2.55
N GLU A 108 43.42 13.74 -3.28
CA GLU A 108 44.59 13.18 -3.96
C GLU A 108 45.07 14.05 -5.13
N GLN A 109 44.15 14.66 -5.89
CA GLN A 109 44.49 15.64 -6.92
C GLN A 109 45.12 16.89 -6.31
N HIS A 110 44.55 17.41 -5.23
CA HIS A 110 45.09 18.58 -4.53
C HIS A 110 46.50 18.33 -3.99
N LEU A 111 46.73 17.15 -3.38
CA LEU A 111 48.06 16.75 -2.91
C LEU A 111 49.09 16.71 -4.05
N LYS A 112 48.74 16.13 -5.21
CA LYS A 112 49.63 16.10 -6.39
C LYS A 112 49.92 17.50 -6.92
N GLU A 113 48.93 18.39 -6.89
CA GLU A 113 49.10 19.79 -7.30
C GLU A 113 50.01 20.56 -6.33
N GLU A 114 49.83 20.37 -5.03
CA GLU A 114 50.69 20.96 -3.99
C GLU A 114 52.14 20.45 -4.07
N ASP A 115 52.34 19.14 -4.29
CA ASP A 115 53.68 18.56 -4.47
C ASP A 115 54.38 19.15 -5.69
N SER A 116 53.68 19.25 -6.83
CA SER A 116 54.20 19.85 -8.06
C SER A 116 54.57 21.32 -7.87
N GLN A 117 53.68 22.10 -7.22
CA GLN A 117 53.95 23.50 -6.90
C GLN A 117 55.15 23.66 -5.95
N THR A 118 55.30 22.74 -4.99
CA THR A 118 56.42 22.73 -4.04
C THR A 118 57.74 22.43 -4.74
N GLU A 119 57.79 21.44 -5.62
CA GLU A 119 58.96 21.15 -6.44
C GLU A 119 59.37 22.34 -7.31
N ASP A 120 58.40 23.02 -7.94
CA ASP A 120 58.66 24.19 -8.78
C ASP A 120 59.20 25.38 -7.97
N LEU A 121 58.73 25.57 -6.74
CA LEU A 121 59.27 26.58 -5.82
C LEU A 121 60.70 26.24 -5.39
N LEU A 122 60.98 24.97 -5.08
CA LEU A 122 62.33 24.51 -4.71
C LEU A 122 63.34 24.76 -5.83
N LYS A 123 62.99 24.40 -7.07
CA LYS A 123 63.85 24.65 -8.25
C LYS A 123 64.18 26.13 -8.43
N LYS A 124 63.22 27.03 -8.16
CA LYS A 124 63.46 28.49 -8.25
C LYS A 124 64.41 28.99 -7.16
N ILE A 125 64.36 28.40 -5.97
CA ILE A 125 65.27 28.76 -4.86
C ILE A 125 66.69 28.25 -5.13
N GLU A 126 66.85 27.06 -5.72
CA GLU A 126 68.16 26.49 -6.07
C GLU A 126 68.90 27.24 -7.19
N GLN A 127 68.18 28.05 -7.97
CA GLN A 127 68.73 28.87 -9.06
C GLN A 127 69.12 30.30 -8.64
N LEU A 128 68.94 30.66 -7.36
CA LEU A 128 69.34 31.95 -6.76
C LEU A 128 70.65 31.83 -6.00
#